data_AF-A0A944TJS3-F1
#
_entry.id   AF-A0A944TJS3-F1
#
_cell.length_a   1.000
_cell.length_b   1.000
_cell.length_c   1.000
_cell.angle_alpha   90.00
_cell.angle_beta   90.00
_cell.angle_gamma   90.00
#
_symmetry.space_group_name_H-M   'P 1'
#
loop_
_entity.id
_entity.type
_entity.pdbx_description
1 polymer ?
#
loop_
_entity_poly.entity_id
_entity_poly.type
_entity_poly.pdbx_seq_one_letter_code
_entity_poly.pdbx_strand_id
1 'polypeptide(L)'
;MPNFNFIQMADPQVGMFSRLSGMDPEAASLFRNHGLNVKDAPKVEGVEQERQNLETALEQFDEIDPAFIVVCGDMVDTAGDDEQISLIRETLGGYSSKVPVHWVAGNHDIGVNNLIPDRDSVDMYRAEFGADYYAFDHGESKFIILDSVILDRPQNLPDEHKAQMDFLGDTLRSRESIESEHVVAFMHHPLFLDNAEEADTDFKWAPSPPNQSSGYWTIPLERRTPVVKLLREANVQTVFAGHWHRNHIASDNGLDIVVTSALGYPLGNDPSGYRIVNVNDSTLDHNYKQI
;
A
#
# COMPACT_ATOMS: atom_id res chain seq x y z
N MET A 1 7.48 27.19 1.84
CA MET A 1 7.35 26.42 3.10
C MET A 1 8.69 25.82 3.51
N PRO A 2 8.88 25.33 4.75
CA PRO A 2 10.02 24.44 5.00
C PRO A 2 9.80 23.14 4.21
N ASN A 3 10.79 22.78 3.39
CA ASN A 3 10.86 21.47 2.76
C ASN A 3 10.78 20.40 3.84
N PHE A 4 10.04 19.33 3.58
CA PHE A 4 9.98 18.16 4.45
C PHE A 4 10.13 16.89 3.64
N ASN A 5 10.38 15.79 4.34
CA ASN A 5 10.34 14.47 3.75
C ASN A 5 9.38 13.59 4.55
N PHE A 6 8.84 12.57 3.90
CA PHE A 6 8.12 11.50 4.57
C PHE A 6 8.56 10.15 4.02
N ILE A 7 8.31 9.10 4.80
CA ILE A 7 8.55 7.73 4.35
C ILE A 7 7.25 7.17 3.80
N GLN A 8 7.35 6.54 2.64
CA GLN A 8 6.34 5.63 2.16
C GLN A 8 6.91 4.21 2.11
N MET A 9 6.29 3.29 2.85
CA MET A 9 6.63 1.88 2.83
C MET A 9 5.38 1.06 2.50
N ALA A 10 5.56 -0.20 2.12
CA ALA A 10 4.47 -1.11 1.79
C ALA A 10 4.83 -2.53 2.22
N ASP A 11 3.81 -3.36 2.42
CA ASP A 11 3.93 -4.81 2.60
C ASP A 11 5.04 -5.23 3.59
N PRO A 12 5.08 -4.71 4.84
CA PRO A 12 5.88 -5.34 5.89
C PRO A 12 5.41 -6.80 6.09
N GLN A 13 4.11 -7.06 5.87
CA GLN A 13 3.43 -8.34 5.76
C GLN A 13 3.98 -9.38 6.73
N VAL A 14 3.89 -9.02 8.01
CA VAL A 14 4.45 -9.82 9.10
C VAL A 14 3.91 -11.25 9.04
N GLY A 15 4.80 -12.25 8.95
CA GLY A 15 4.44 -13.67 8.83
C GLY A 15 4.62 -14.26 7.43
N MET A 16 4.79 -13.42 6.41
CA MET A 16 4.95 -13.88 5.03
C MET A 16 6.23 -14.70 4.82
N PHE A 17 7.33 -14.39 5.51
CA PHE A 17 8.54 -15.22 5.44
C PHE A 17 8.26 -16.64 5.93
N SER A 18 7.51 -16.79 7.03
CA SER A 18 7.09 -18.11 7.48
C SER A 18 6.20 -18.79 6.45
N ARG A 19 5.19 -18.10 5.89
CA ARG A 19 4.28 -18.68 4.89
C ARG A 19 5.00 -19.17 3.63
N LEU A 20 5.95 -18.41 3.10
CA LEU A 20 6.63 -18.71 1.84
C LEU A 20 7.88 -19.59 1.96
N SER A 21 8.42 -19.75 3.16
CA SER A 21 9.58 -20.62 3.40
C SER A 21 9.23 -22.11 3.42
N GLY A 22 10.18 -22.96 3.06
CA GLY A 22 9.99 -24.41 3.02
C GLY A 22 8.97 -24.86 1.97
N MET A 23 8.64 -24.00 1.00
CA MET A 23 7.70 -24.32 -0.07
C MET A 23 8.26 -25.43 -0.95
N ASP A 24 7.39 -26.38 -1.32
CA ASP A 24 7.73 -27.43 -2.27
C ASP A 24 8.29 -26.82 -3.59
N PRO A 25 9.35 -27.40 -4.19
CA PRO A 25 9.98 -26.84 -5.38
C PRO A 25 9.03 -26.65 -6.58
N GLU A 26 8.03 -27.52 -6.77
CA GLU A 26 7.06 -27.40 -7.85
C GLU A 26 6.09 -26.24 -7.58
N ALA A 27 5.61 -26.11 -6.34
CA ALA A 27 4.79 -24.99 -5.92
C ALA A 27 5.55 -23.66 -6.06
N ALA A 28 6.79 -23.59 -5.57
CA ALA A 28 7.61 -22.39 -5.70
C ALA A 28 7.90 -22.04 -7.18
N SER A 29 8.06 -23.05 -8.03
CA SER A 29 8.21 -22.88 -9.48
C SER A 29 6.95 -22.29 -10.12
N LEU A 30 5.76 -22.68 -9.66
CA LEU A 30 4.50 -22.11 -10.14
C LEU A 30 4.43 -20.59 -9.88
N PHE A 31 4.80 -20.14 -8.69
CA PHE A 31 4.89 -18.70 -8.38
C PHE A 31 5.93 -17.99 -9.26
N ARG A 32 7.12 -18.57 -9.43
CA ARG A 32 8.18 -17.99 -10.28
C ARG A 32 7.77 -17.90 -11.75
N ASN A 33 6.98 -18.83 -12.26
CA ASN A 33 6.42 -18.77 -13.61
C ASN A 33 5.41 -17.63 -13.79
N HIS A 34 4.80 -17.15 -12.70
CA HIS A 34 4.00 -15.92 -12.67
C HIS A 34 4.84 -14.70 -12.23
N GLY A 35 6.17 -14.77 -12.40
CA GLY A 35 7.06 -13.67 -12.13
C GLY A 35 7.17 -13.30 -10.64
N LEU A 36 6.70 -14.13 -9.71
CA LEU A 36 6.78 -13.93 -8.27
C LEU A 36 7.98 -14.69 -7.72
N ASN A 37 9.02 -13.97 -7.30
CA ASN A 37 10.31 -14.51 -6.90
C ASN A 37 10.27 -15.13 -5.48
N VAL A 38 9.53 -16.23 -5.33
CA VAL A 38 9.58 -17.07 -4.12
C VAL A 38 10.96 -17.75 -4.05
N LYS A 39 11.72 -17.37 -3.03
CA LYS A 39 13.08 -17.85 -2.74
C LYS A 39 13.03 -19.29 -2.23
N ASP A 40 13.96 -20.10 -2.70
CA ASP A 40 14.21 -21.43 -2.13
C ASP A 40 14.91 -21.25 -0.78
N ALA A 41 14.19 -21.56 0.30
CA ALA A 41 14.65 -21.38 1.67
C ALA A 41 14.10 -22.50 2.56
N PRO A 42 14.86 -22.99 3.56
CA PRO A 42 14.34 -23.89 4.59
C PRO A 42 13.13 -23.28 5.30
N LYS A 43 12.21 -24.12 5.78
CA LYS A 43 11.05 -23.66 6.56
C LYS A 43 11.51 -22.87 7.78
N VAL A 44 10.95 -21.67 7.94
CA VAL A 44 11.08 -20.85 9.15
C VAL A 44 9.70 -20.63 9.78
N GLU A 45 9.68 -20.39 11.08
CA GLU A 45 8.49 -20.12 11.88
C GLU A 45 8.64 -18.78 12.61
N GLY A 46 7.51 -18.16 12.92
CA GLY A 46 7.45 -16.85 13.58
C GLY A 46 7.74 -15.69 12.63
N VAL A 47 8.04 -14.54 13.23
CA VAL A 47 8.04 -13.20 12.61
C VAL A 47 9.40 -12.50 12.66
N GLU A 48 10.47 -13.26 12.89
CA GLU A 48 11.78 -12.72 13.21
C GLU A 48 12.46 -12.01 12.02
N GLN A 49 12.23 -12.47 10.79
CA GLN A 49 12.77 -11.81 9.60
C GLN A 49 12.11 -10.44 9.39
N GLU A 50 10.80 -10.36 9.55
CA GLU A 50 10.07 -9.09 9.45
C GLU A 50 10.44 -8.15 10.61
N ARG A 51 10.67 -8.68 11.82
CA ARG A 51 11.21 -7.89 12.94
C ARG A 51 12.54 -7.24 12.60
N GLN A 52 13.50 -8.02 12.09
CA GLN A 52 14.83 -7.50 11.71
C GLN A 52 14.74 -6.43 10.62
N ASN A 53 13.88 -6.64 9.63
CA ASN A 53 13.65 -5.65 8.57
C ASN A 53 13.05 -4.35 9.13
N LEU A 54 12.04 -4.46 10.00
CA LEU A 54 11.40 -3.30 10.64
C LEU A 54 12.38 -2.54 11.54
N GLU A 55 13.15 -3.22 12.38
CA GLU A 55 14.16 -2.61 13.25
C GLU A 55 15.22 -1.87 12.43
N THR A 56 15.72 -2.50 11.35
CA THR A 56 16.70 -1.86 10.44
C THR A 56 16.12 -0.62 9.78
N ALA A 57 14.86 -0.68 9.33
CA ALA A 57 14.18 0.47 8.74
C ALA A 57 14.00 1.62 9.75
N LEU A 58 13.59 1.31 10.98
CA LEU A 58 13.41 2.31 12.03
C LEU A 58 14.71 3.01 12.42
N GLU A 59 15.84 2.27 12.47
CA GLU A 59 17.18 2.88 12.66
C GLU A 59 17.49 3.87 11.52
N GLN A 60 17.21 3.50 10.28
CA GLN A 60 17.41 4.39 9.14
C GLN A 60 16.42 5.57 9.14
N PHE A 61 15.20 5.40 9.64
CA PHE A 61 14.23 6.50 9.77
C PHE A 61 14.69 7.53 10.82
N ASP A 62 15.29 7.08 11.93
CA ASP A 62 15.89 7.98 12.92
C ASP A 62 17.03 8.84 12.31
N GLU A 63 17.74 8.34 11.29
CA GLU A 63 18.74 9.12 10.55
C GLU A 63 18.13 10.11 9.54
N ILE A 64 16.98 9.75 8.94
CA ILE A 64 16.29 10.54 7.92
C ILE A 64 15.47 11.68 8.55
N ASP A 65 14.98 11.47 9.78
CA ASP A 65 14.08 12.37 10.51
C ASP A 65 12.83 12.76 9.68
N PRO A 66 11.99 11.77 9.29
CA PRO A 66 10.82 12.03 8.46
C PRO A 66 9.71 12.73 9.24
N ALA A 67 8.96 13.58 8.54
CA ALA A 67 7.80 14.28 9.11
C ALA A 67 6.67 13.33 9.52
N PHE A 68 6.51 12.24 8.77
CA PHE A 68 5.57 11.15 9.03
C PHE A 68 5.93 9.92 8.20
N ILE A 69 5.27 8.79 8.47
CA ILE A 69 5.39 7.53 7.75
C ILE A 69 4.00 7.14 7.23
N VAL A 70 3.91 6.64 6.00
CA VAL A 70 2.71 6.01 5.45
C VAL A 70 3.01 4.57 5.08
N VAL A 71 2.24 3.62 5.63
CA VAL A 71 2.34 2.18 5.36
C VAL A 71 1.22 1.80 4.40
N CYS A 72 1.55 1.53 3.14
CA CYS A 72 0.62 1.23 2.05
C CYS A 72 0.11 -0.22 2.07
N GLY A 73 -0.49 -0.62 3.19
CA GLY A 73 -1.20 -1.89 3.37
C GLY A 73 -0.32 -3.11 3.60
N ASP A 74 -1.02 -4.21 3.90
CA ASP A 74 -0.50 -5.52 4.25
C ASP A 74 0.50 -5.43 5.41
N MET A 75 0.00 -4.90 6.54
CA MET A 75 0.72 -4.88 7.80
C MET A 75 1.02 -6.31 8.27
N VAL A 76 0.03 -7.20 8.14
CA VAL A 76 0.08 -8.61 8.56
C VAL A 76 -0.12 -9.54 7.37
N ASP A 77 0.37 -10.77 7.45
CA ASP A 77 0.09 -11.80 6.44
C ASP A 77 -1.25 -12.51 6.66
N THR A 78 -1.74 -12.54 7.90
CA THR A 78 -3.02 -13.16 8.29
C THR A 78 -3.79 -12.20 9.19
N ALA A 79 -4.91 -11.68 8.69
CA ALA A 79 -5.82 -10.85 9.48
C ALA A 79 -6.23 -11.54 10.80
N GLY A 80 -6.13 -10.79 11.90
CA GLY A 80 -6.47 -11.28 13.24
C GLY A 80 -5.43 -12.19 13.88
N ASP A 81 -4.24 -12.36 13.30
CA ASP A 81 -3.13 -13.07 13.96
C ASP A 81 -2.47 -12.19 15.02
N ASP A 82 -2.61 -12.59 16.30
CA ASP A 82 -2.14 -11.82 17.45
C ASP A 82 -0.61 -11.59 17.44
N GLU A 83 0.19 -12.55 16.97
CA GLU A 83 1.66 -12.41 16.95
C GLU A 83 2.08 -11.38 15.90
N GLN A 84 1.48 -11.44 14.71
CA GLN A 84 1.76 -10.53 13.62
C GLN A 84 1.31 -9.10 13.95
N ILE A 85 0.09 -8.96 14.49
CA ILE A 85 -0.45 -7.67 14.94
C ILE A 85 0.42 -7.10 16.08
N SER A 86 0.81 -7.91 17.06
CA SER A 86 1.65 -7.45 18.17
C SER A 86 3.00 -6.91 17.67
N LEU A 87 3.67 -7.60 16.74
CA LEU A 87 4.94 -7.12 16.20
C LEU A 87 4.80 -5.74 15.54
N ILE A 88 3.82 -5.57 14.65
CA ILE A 88 3.68 -4.31 13.90
C ILE A 88 3.27 -3.15 14.82
N ARG A 89 2.44 -3.42 15.83
CA ARG A 89 1.99 -2.43 16.81
C ARG A 89 3.09 -2.04 17.80
N GLU A 90 3.91 -2.99 18.25
CA GLU A 90 5.04 -2.69 19.14
C GLU A 90 6.14 -1.91 18.43
N THR A 91 6.39 -2.22 17.15
CA THR A 91 7.44 -1.56 16.35
C THR A 91 6.96 -0.21 15.81
N LEU A 92 6.20 -0.19 14.72
CA LEU A 92 5.73 1.04 14.08
C LEU A 92 4.72 1.79 14.95
N GLY A 93 3.80 1.08 15.63
CA GLY A 93 2.89 1.70 16.57
C GLY A 93 3.62 2.31 17.78
N GLY A 94 4.68 1.67 18.30
CA GLY A 94 5.53 2.26 19.33
C GLY A 94 6.33 3.47 18.84
N TYR A 95 6.85 3.38 17.62
CA TYR A 95 7.56 4.47 16.94
C TYR A 95 6.67 5.71 16.70
N SER A 96 5.35 5.52 16.64
CA SER A 96 4.38 6.62 16.48
C SER A 96 4.43 7.69 17.57
N SER A 97 5.04 7.38 18.71
CA SER A 97 5.33 8.34 19.79
C SER A 97 6.37 9.40 19.40
N LYS A 98 7.20 9.13 18.39
CA LYS A 98 8.22 10.04 17.83
C LYS A 98 7.76 10.70 16.54
N VAL A 99 7.26 9.89 15.60
CA VAL A 99 6.91 10.29 14.23
C VAL A 99 5.52 9.75 13.89
N PRO A 100 4.56 10.56 13.41
CA PRO A 100 3.23 10.07 13.03
C PRO A 100 3.30 8.92 12.02
N VAL A 101 2.52 7.87 12.27
CA VAL A 101 2.37 6.72 11.36
C VAL A 101 0.93 6.66 10.86
N HIS A 102 0.79 6.63 9.55
CA HIS A 102 -0.47 6.55 8.83
C HIS A 102 -0.62 5.18 8.18
N TRP A 103 -1.77 4.55 8.38
CA TRP A 103 -2.04 3.18 7.95
C TRP A 103 -3.00 3.20 6.76
N VAL A 104 -2.66 2.42 5.74
CA VAL A 104 -3.54 2.14 4.60
C VAL A 104 -4.01 0.70 4.74
N ALA A 105 -5.26 0.39 4.43
CA ALA A 105 -5.75 -0.98 4.44
C ALA A 105 -5.23 -1.76 3.22
N GLY A 106 -4.57 -2.90 3.47
CA GLY A 106 -4.22 -3.90 2.47
C GLY A 106 -5.15 -5.11 2.51
N ASN A 107 -5.11 -5.93 1.46
CA ASN A 107 -6.03 -7.05 1.35
C ASN A 107 -5.76 -8.14 2.40
N HIS A 108 -4.54 -8.27 2.90
CA HIS A 108 -4.22 -9.17 4.01
C HIS A 108 -4.68 -8.64 5.39
N ASP A 109 -4.97 -7.33 5.51
CA ASP A 109 -5.39 -6.73 6.77
C ASP A 109 -6.92 -6.79 6.95
N ILE A 110 -7.68 -6.63 5.86
CA ILE A 110 -9.13 -6.42 5.89
C ILE A 110 -9.91 -7.41 4.99
N GLY A 111 -9.26 -8.15 4.10
CA GLY A 111 -9.93 -9.03 3.15
C GLY A 111 -10.27 -10.39 3.76
N VAL A 112 -11.52 -10.84 3.66
CA VAL A 112 -11.85 -12.24 3.92
C VAL A 112 -11.19 -13.10 2.85
N ASN A 113 -10.36 -14.06 3.29
CA ASN A 113 -9.44 -14.83 2.44
C ASN A 113 -8.56 -13.92 1.55
N ASN A 114 -8.18 -12.76 2.08
CA ASN A 114 -7.32 -11.76 1.45
C ASN A 114 -7.89 -11.18 0.15
N LEU A 115 -9.21 -11.20 -0.04
CA LEU A 115 -9.86 -10.74 -1.27
C LEU A 115 -11.08 -9.85 -1.03
N ILE A 116 -12.08 -10.35 -0.32
CA ILE A 116 -13.40 -9.69 -0.25
C ILE A 116 -13.63 -9.21 1.17
N PRO A 117 -13.68 -7.90 1.44
CA PRO A 117 -13.98 -7.41 2.77
C PRO A 117 -15.46 -7.60 3.11
N ASP A 118 -15.76 -7.69 4.41
CA ASP A 118 -17.11 -7.59 4.96
C ASP A 118 -17.12 -6.66 6.17
N ARG A 119 -18.27 -6.52 6.84
CA ARG A 119 -18.40 -5.56 7.95
C ARG A 119 -17.52 -5.96 9.13
N ASP A 120 -17.41 -7.25 9.42
CA ASP A 120 -16.65 -7.75 10.57
C ASP A 120 -15.15 -7.56 10.33
N SER A 121 -14.67 -7.79 9.09
CA SER A 121 -13.27 -7.58 8.74
C SER A 121 -12.88 -6.10 8.72
N VAL A 122 -13.78 -5.22 8.27
CA VAL A 122 -13.59 -3.76 8.37
C VAL A 122 -13.55 -3.28 9.81
N ASP A 123 -14.47 -3.76 10.66
CA ASP A 123 -14.50 -3.40 12.08
C ASP A 123 -13.25 -3.91 12.81
N MET A 124 -12.75 -5.11 12.46
CA MET A 124 -11.49 -5.65 12.97
C MET A 124 -10.30 -4.77 12.59
N TYR A 125 -10.18 -4.41 11.30
CA TYR A 125 -9.14 -3.50 10.83
C TYR A 125 -9.19 -2.17 11.60
N ARG A 126 -10.39 -1.58 11.72
CA ARG A 126 -10.58 -0.28 12.37
C ARG A 126 -10.26 -0.32 13.86
N ALA A 127 -10.51 -1.43 14.53
CA ALA A 127 -10.13 -1.63 15.94
C ALA A 127 -8.61 -1.63 16.14
N GLU A 128 -7.86 -2.22 15.20
CA GLU A 128 -6.40 -2.34 15.30
C GLU A 128 -5.65 -1.11 14.78
N PHE A 129 -6.00 -0.65 13.58
CA PHE A 129 -5.23 0.35 12.83
C PHE A 129 -5.91 1.72 12.72
N GLY A 130 -7.19 1.82 13.09
CA GLY A 130 -7.97 3.06 13.02
C GLY A 130 -8.71 3.22 11.69
N ALA A 131 -9.03 4.46 11.32
CA ALA A 131 -9.82 4.71 10.10
C ALA A 131 -9.11 4.13 8.85
N ASP A 132 -9.90 3.48 8.01
CA ASP A 132 -9.51 2.82 6.75
C ASP A 132 -9.49 3.79 5.56
N TYR A 133 -10.18 4.93 5.67
CA TYR A 133 -10.03 6.08 4.78
C TYR A 133 -10.18 7.38 5.56
N TYR A 134 -9.28 8.34 5.29
CA TYR A 134 -9.25 9.63 5.96
C TYR A 134 -8.32 10.58 5.21
N ALA A 135 -8.28 11.85 5.63
CA ALA A 135 -7.34 12.82 5.10
C ALA A 135 -6.68 13.59 6.24
N PHE A 136 -5.45 14.03 6.01
CA PHE A 136 -4.68 14.85 6.93
C PHE A 136 -3.85 15.88 6.16
N ASP A 137 -3.44 16.92 6.88
CA ASP A 137 -2.64 18.00 6.34
C ASP A 137 -1.25 17.99 6.98
N HIS A 138 -0.23 18.29 6.18
CA HIS A 138 1.12 18.58 6.67
C HIS A 138 1.74 19.69 5.82
N GLY A 139 2.13 20.80 6.44
CA GLY A 139 2.48 22.01 5.69
C GLY A 139 1.28 22.53 4.90
N GLU A 140 1.50 22.96 3.66
CA GLU A 140 0.45 23.34 2.70
C GLU A 140 0.19 22.17 1.71
N SER A 141 0.22 20.94 2.21
CA SER A 141 -0.06 19.73 1.44
C SER A 141 -1.15 18.90 2.10
N LYS A 142 -2.05 18.36 1.27
CA LYS A 142 -3.13 17.45 1.64
C LYS A 142 -2.74 16.01 1.30
N PHE A 143 -2.94 15.11 2.24
CA PHE A 143 -2.71 13.68 2.07
C PHE A 143 -4.01 12.92 2.30
N ILE A 144 -4.34 11.99 1.40
CA ILE A 144 -5.60 11.25 1.38
C ILE A 144 -5.30 9.75 1.43
N ILE A 145 -5.83 9.07 2.44
CA ILE A 145 -5.79 7.61 2.58
C ILE A 145 -7.09 7.02 2.05
N LEU A 146 -6.98 6.03 1.17
CA LEU A 146 -8.10 5.30 0.60
C LEU A 146 -7.97 3.80 0.85
N ASP A 147 -9.08 3.17 1.25
CA ASP A 147 -9.23 1.72 1.30
C ASP A 147 -9.48 1.19 -0.12
N SER A 148 -8.39 0.80 -0.78
CA SER A 148 -8.47 0.16 -2.09
C SER A 148 -9.12 -1.23 -2.08
N VAL A 149 -9.20 -1.91 -0.95
CA VAL A 149 -9.80 -3.25 -0.85
C VAL A 149 -11.32 -3.13 -1.02
N ILE A 150 -11.92 -2.10 -0.41
CA ILE A 150 -13.33 -1.74 -0.65
C ILE A 150 -13.53 -1.22 -2.08
N LEU A 151 -12.59 -0.43 -2.63
CA LEU A 151 -12.67 0.00 -4.04
C LEU A 151 -12.59 -1.18 -5.01
N ASP A 152 -11.76 -2.18 -4.74
CA ASP A 152 -11.57 -3.35 -5.60
C ASP A 152 -12.73 -4.35 -5.47
N ARG A 153 -13.26 -4.61 -4.28
CA ARG A 153 -14.29 -5.64 -4.03
C ARG A 153 -15.45 -5.14 -3.16
N PRO A 154 -16.27 -4.19 -3.66
CA PRO A 154 -17.34 -3.57 -2.88
C PRO A 154 -18.59 -4.44 -2.70
N GLN A 155 -18.64 -5.66 -3.25
CA GLN A 155 -19.89 -6.43 -3.37
C GLN A 155 -20.63 -6.70 -2.06
N ASN A 156 -19.90 -6.83 -0.95
CA ASN A 156 -20.49 -7.04 0.39
C ASN A 156 -20.71 -5.72 1.14
N LEU A 157 -20.14 -4.62 0.65
CA LEU A 157 -20.07 -3.31 1.31
C LEU A 157 -20.39 -2.15 0.35
N PRO A 158 -21.50 -2.20 -0.42
CA PRO A 158 -21.80 -1.14 -1.39
C PRO A 158 -22.01 0.23 -0.73
N ASP A 159 -22.53 0.25 0.51
CA ASP A 159 -22.72 1.48 1.28
C ASP A 159 -21.39 2.09 1.74
N GLU A 160 -20.42 1.27 2.19
CA GLU A 160 -19.08 1.76 2.56
C GLU A 160 -18.33 2.27 1.32
N HIS A 161 -18.43 1.55 0.20
CA HIS A 161 -17.86 2.00 -1.07
C HIS A 161 -18.43 3.36 -1.48
N LYS A 162 -19.76 3.53 -1.39
CA LYS A 162 -20.40 4.82 -1.67
C LYS A 162 -19.91 5.90 -0.71
N ALA A 163 -19.84 5.61 0.59
CA ALA A 163 -19.38 6.56 1.61
C ALA A 163 -17.95 7.02 1.34
N GLN A 164 -17.04 6.10 0.99
CA GLN A 164 -15.66 6.42 0.62
C GLN A 164 -15.58 7.27 -0.65
N MET A 165 -16.39 6.97 -1.67
CA MET A 165 -16.42 7.78 -2.90
C MET A 165 -16.98 9.19 -2.67
N ASP A 166 -17.99 9.33 -1.82
CA ASP A 166 -18.52 10.64 -1.41
C ASP A 166 -17.43 11.41 -0.62
N PHE A 167 -16.77 10.75 0.34
CA PHE A 167 -15.65 11.31 1.10
C PHE A 167 -14.51 11.79 0.18
N LEU A 168 -14.08 10.98 -0.79
CA LEU A 168 -13.03 11.35 -1.74
C LEU A 168 -13.44 12.60 -2.53
N GLY A 169 -14.66 12.59 -3.08
CA GLY A 169 -15.17 13.72 -3.84
C GLY A 169 -15.26 15.01 -3.00
N ASP A 170 -15.76 14.92 -1.78
CA ASP A 170 -15.92 16.08 -0.89
C ASP A 170 -14.59 16.60 -0.38
N THR A 171 -13.64 15.71 -0.07
CA THR A 171 -12.27 16.07 0.31
C THR A 171 -11.59 16.82 -0.83
N LEU A 172 -11.62 16.28 -2.05
CA LEU A 172 -10.97 16.92 -3.20
C LEU A 172 -11.60 18.27 -3.59
N ARG A 173 -12.90 18.45 -3.33
CA ARG A 173 -13.61 19.74 -3.55
C ARG A 173 -13.50 20.70 -2.36
N SER A 174 -12.89 20.28 -1.26
CA SER A 174 -12.72 21.12 -0.08
C SER A 174 -11.80 22.30 -0.41
N ARG A 175 -11.99 23.41 0.33
CA ARG A 175 -11.14 24.59 0.16
C ARG A 175 -9.68 24.26 0.48
N GLU A 176 -9.47 23.44 1.51
CA GLU A 176 -8.18 22.98 1.98
C GLU A 176 -7.41 22.24 0.87
N SER A 177 -8.07 21.33 0.14
CA SER A 177 -7.45 20.65 -1.01
C SER A 177 -7.19 21.59 -2.19
N ILE A 178 -8.12 22.51 -2.49
CA ILE A 178 -7.96 23.46 -3.60
C ILE A 178 -6.81 24.45 -3.36
N GLU A 179 -6.59 24.84 -2.10
CA GLU A 179 -5.53 25.77 -1.70
C GLU A 179 -4.20 25.05 -1.35
N SER A 180 -4.16 23.71 -1.39
CA SER A 180 -2.92 22.95 -1.14
C SER A 180 -1.99 23.00 -2.35
N GLU A 181 -0.69 23.15 -2.10
CA GLU A 181 0.35 23.05 -3.14
C GLU A 181 0.49 21.62 -3.67
N HIS A 182 0.34 20.63 -2.79
CA HIS A 182 0.31 19.21 -3.16
C HIS A 182 -0.93 18.53 -2.63
N VAL A 183 -1.56 17.70 -3.46
CA VAL A 183 -2.55 16.72 -3.04
C VAL A 183 -2.04 15.35 -3.45
N VAL A 184 -1.85 14.47 -2.47
CA VAL A 184 -1.27 13.13 -2.65
C VAL A 184 -2.23 12.09 -2.08
N ALA A 185 -2.46 11.01 -2.83
CA ALA A 185 -3.26 9.89 -2.35
C ALA A 185 -2.40 8.66 -2.06
N PHE A 186 -2.87 7.83 -1.13
CA PHE A 186 -2.27 6.54 -0.79
C PHE A 186 -3.35 5.47 -0.78
N MET A 187 -2.98 4.31 -1.30
CA MET A 187 -3.81 3.11 -1.29
C MET A 187 -2.92 1.87 -1.32
N HIS A 188 -3.49 0.68 -1.24
CA HIS A 188 -2.71 -0.55 -1.31
C HIS A 188 -2.65 -1.09 -2.74
N HIS A 189 -3.80 -1.36 -3.36
CA HIS A 189 -3.87 -1.78 -4.76
C HIS A 189 -3.66 -0.59 -5.70
N PRO A 190 -2.74 -0.66 -6.67
CA PRO A 190 -2.58 0.39 -7.67
C PRO A 190 -3.84 0.54 -8.54
N LEU A 191 -4.11 1.78 -8.97
CA LEU A 191 -5.20 2.04 -9.91
C LEU A 191 -4.90 1.41 -11.28
N PHE A 192 -3.67 1.50 -11.76
CA PHE A 192 -3.26 0.92 -13.04
C PHE A 192 -1.75 0.63 -13.06
N LEU A 193 -1.30 -0.23 -13.97
CA LEU A 193 0.12 -0.54 -14.17
C LEU A 193 0.71 0.03 -15.47
N ASP A 194 -0.11 0.36 -16.47
CA ASP A 194 0.34 0.99 -17.71
C ASP A 194 -0.41 2.31 -17.94
N ASN A 195 -1.74 2.26 -17.96
CA ASN A 195 -2.58 3.44 -18.14
C ASN A 195 -3.97 3.25 -17.54
N ALA A 196 -4.70 4.35 -17.29
CA ALA A 196 -5.97 4.31 -16.57
C ALA A 196 -7.06 3.46 -17.27
N GLU A 197 -6.97 3.31 -18.59
CA GLU A 197 -7.95 2.61 -19.43
C GLU A 197 -7.50 1.19 -19.81
N GLU A 198 -6.47 0.64 -19.16
CA GLU A 198 -5.99 -0.72 -19.43
C GLU A 198 -7.11 -1.77 -19.28
N ALA A 199 -7.05 -2.90 -20.00
CA ALA A 199 -8.05 -3.93 -19.79
C ALA A 199 -7.82 -4.67 -18.46
N ASP A 200 -8.87 -5.19 -17.84
CA ASP A 200 -8.79 -6.03 -16.64
C ASP A 200 -8.27 -7.44 -16.97
N THR A 201 -7.04 -7.48 -17.46
CA THR A 201 -6.34 -8.67 -17.98
C THR A 201 -4.86 -8.58 -17.63
N ASP A 202 -4.18 -9.73 -17.61
CA ASP A 202 -2.76 -9.79 -17.29
C ASP A 202 -1.90 -9.20 -18.39
N PHE A 203 -0.93 -8.39 -17.99
CA PHE A 203 0.22 -8.11 -18.83
C PHE A 203 1.15 -9.32 -18.83
N LYS A 204 1.81 -9.60 -19.96
CA LYS A 204 2.82 -10.67 -20.03
C LYS A 204 3.96 -10.48 -19.03
N TRP A 205 4.26 -9.23 -18.66
CA TRP A 205 5.30 -8.85 -17.70
C TRP A 205 4.78 -8.71 -16.26
N ALA A 206 3.46 -8.78 -16.06
CA ALA A 206 2.79 -8.75 -14.76
C ALA A 206 1.64 -9.78 -14.73
N PRO A 207 1.93 -11.09 -14.89
CA PRO A 207 0.90 -12.11 -14.76
C PRO A 207 0.36 -12.15 -13.32
N SER A 208 -0.91 -12.45 -13.16
CA SER A 208 -1.57 -12.57 -11.85
C SER A 208 -0.99 -13.76 -11.07
N PRO A 209 -1.05 -13.76 -9.72
CA PRO A 209 -0.57 -14.89 -8.94
C PRO A 209 -1.26 -16.21 -9.30
N PRO A 210 -0.62 -17.36 -9.02
CA PRO A 210 -1.28 -18.65 -9.18
C PRO A 210 -2.62 -18.68 -8.41
N ASN A 211 -3.64 -19.24 -9.04
CA ASN A 211 -5.01 -19.35 -8.51
C ASN A 211 -5.75 -18.02 -8.31
N GLN A 212 -5.22 -16.91 -8.84
CA GLN A 212 -5.95 -15.64 -8.92
C GLN A 212 -6.52 -15.42 -10.32
N SER A 213 -7.56 -14.59 -10.37
CA SER A 213 -8.16 -14.18 -11.65
C SER A 213 -7.24 -13.21 -12.38
N SER A 214 -7.36 -13.15 -13.70
CA SER A 214 -6.60 -12.19 -14.50
C SER A 214 -6.95 -10.75 -14.12
N GLY A 215 -5.97 -9.85 -14.18
CA GLY A 215 -6.12 -8.46 -13.73
C GLY A 215 -6.09 -8.32 -12.20
N TYR A 216 -5.47 -9.26 -11.47
CA TYR A 216 -5.42 -9.25 -10.00
C TYR A 216 -4.79 -7.99 -9.41
N TRP A 217 -3.77 -7.44 -10.07
CA TRP A 217 -2.90 -6.42 -9.50
C TRP A 217 -3.53 -5.04 -9.35
N THR A 218 -4.60 -4.73 -10.08
CA THR A 218 -5.16 -3.37 -10.15
C THR A 218 -6.64 -3.35 -9.87
N ILE A 219 -7.12 -2.19 -9.40
CA ILE A 219 -8.55 -1.96 -9.23
C ILE A 219 -9.23 -2.06 -10.61
N PRO A 220 -10.29 -2.88 -10.79
CA PRO A 220 -10.92 -3.10 -12.09
C PRO A 220 -11.48 -1.83 -12.73
N LEU A 221 -11.50 -1.80 -14.06
CA LEU A 221 -11.74 -0.61 -14.87
C LEU A 221 -12.99 0.14 -14.42
N GLU A 222 -14.11 -0.56 -14.30
CA GLU A 222 -15.40 0.01 -13.86
C GLU A 222 -15.28 0.78 -12.52
N ARG A 223 -14.44 0.29 -11.60
CA ARG A 223 -14.28 0.83 -10.24
C ARG A 223 -13.20 1.90 -10.16
N ARG A 224 -12.10 1.78 -10.92
CA ARG A 224 -11.03 2.79 -10.93
C ARG A 224 -11.36 4.03 -11.77
N THR A 225 -12.13 3.92 -12.86
CA THR A 225 -12.48 5.06 -13.72
C THR A 225 -13.06 6.24 -12.95
N PRO A 226 -14.05 6.09 -12.05
CA PRO A 226 -14.56 7.23 -11.27
C PRO A 226 -13.53 7.80 -10.28
N VAL A 227 -12.65 6.97 -9.71
CA VAL A 227 -11.57 7.41 -8.81
C VAL A 227 -10.55 8.25 -9.59
N VAL A 228 -10.03 7.72 -10.69
CA VAL A 228 -9.08 8.42 -11.58
C VAL A 228 -9.65 9.74 -12.06
N LYS A 229 -10.94 9.78 -12.42
CA LYS A 229 -11.63 11.01 -12.82
C LYS A 229 -11.58 12.07 -11.71
N LEU A 230 -11.96 11.72 -10.49
CA LEU A 230 -11.96 12.65 -9.36
C LEU A 230 -10.54 13.17 -9.06
N LEU A 231 -9.55 12.28 -9.04
CA LEU A 231 -8.15 12.64 -8.81
C LEU A 231 -7.63 13.64 -9.88
N ARG A 232 -7.93 13.37 -11.16
CA ARG A 232 -7.55 14.26 -12.27
C ARG A 232 -8.25 15.61 -12.22
N GLU A 233 -9.55 15.65 -11.95
CA GLU A 233 -10.31 16.91 -11.83
C GLU A 233 -9.76 17.80 -10.70
N ALA A 234 -9.16 17.20 -9.68
CA ALA A 234 -8.51 17.89 -8.57
C ALA A 234 -7.00 18.11 -8.75
N ASN A 235 -6.43 17.78 -9.92
CA ASN A 235 -4.99 17.87 -10.23
C ASN A 235 -4.09 17.11 -9.24
N VAL A 236 -4.56 15.98 -8.68
CA VAL A 236 -3.71 15.06 -7.93
C VAL A 236 -2.63 14.51 -8.87
N GLN A 237 -1.37 14.66 -8.49
CA GLN A 237 -0.24 14.25 -9.33
C GLN A 237 0.24 12.83 -9.02
N THR A 238 0.13 12.38 -7.77
CA THR A 238 0.75 11.11 -7.34
C THR A 238 -0.18 10.32 -6.43
N VAL A 239 -0.28 9.03 -6.73
CA VAL A 239 -0.84 7.99 -5.87
C VAL A 239 0.26 7.01 -5.51
N PHE A 240 0.52 6.81 -4.23
CA PHE A 240 1.42 5.77 -3.75
C PHE A 240 0.67 4.49 -3.42
N ALA A 241 1.27 3.34 -3.77
CA ALA A 241 0.69 2.01 -3.63
C ALA A 241 1.73 0.95 -3.18
N GLY A 242 1.21 -0.22 -2.80
CA GLY A 242 1.96 -1.43 -2.40
C GLY A 242 1.54 -2.63 -3.23
N HIS A 243 1.22 -3.75 -2.58
CA HIS A 243 0.55 -4.93 -3.12
C HIS A 243 1.36 -5.81 -4.09
N TRP A 244 2.21 -5.21 -4.93
CA TRP A 244 2.92 -5.95 -5.97
C TRP A 244 4.29 -6.50 -5.54
N HIS A 245 4.78 -6.10 -4.36
CA HIS A 245 6.06 -6.51 -3.79
C HIS A 245 7.26 -6.28 -4.74
N ARG A 246 7.16 -5.26 -5.59
CA ARG A 246 8.21 -4.81 -6.49
C ARG A 246 7.99 -3.35 -6.86
N ASN A 247 9.05 -2.64 -7.20
CA ASN A 247 8.93 -1.25 -7.61
C ASN A 247 8.33 -1.15 -9.02
N HIS A 248 7.37 -0.23 -9.17
CA HIS A 248 6.82 0.12 -10.48
C HIS A 248 6.31 1.56 -10.49
N ILE A 249 6.36 2.20 -11.65
CA ILE A 249 5.82 3.54 -11.87
C ILE A 249 5.06 3.52 -13.18
N ALA A 250 3.80 3.95 -13.15
CA ALA A 250 2.96 4.16 -14.31
C ALA A 250 2.45 5.59 -14.32
N SER A 251 2.37 6.22 -15.48
CA SER A 251 1.95 7.63 -15.63
C SER A 251 0.95 7.75 -16.75
N ASP A 252 -0.22 8.34 -16.47
CA ASP A 252 -1.23 8.60 -17.49
C ASP A 252 -1.95 9.94 -17.24
N ASN A 253 -1.84 10.86 -18.20
CA ASN A 253 -2.40 12.22 -18.16
C ASN A 253 -2.05 13.00 -16.88
N GLY A 254 -0.78 12.94 -16.45
CA GLY A 254 -0.29 13.69 -15.30
C GLY A 254 -0.63 13.11 -13.93
N LEU A 255 -1.23 11.91 -13.89
CA LEU A 255 -1.40 11.12 -12.68
C LEU A 255 -0.39 9.97 -12.67
N ASP A 256 0.51 9.98 -11.70
CA ASP A 256 1.51 8.95 -11.46
C ASP A 256 1.02 7.95 -10.41
N ILE A 257 1.12 6.66 -10.71
CA ILE A 257 0.92 5.56 -9.77
C ILE A 257 2.28 4.99 -9.42
N VAL A 258 2.69 5.15 -8.17
CA VAL A 258 4.00 4.74 -7.67
C VAL A 258 3.82 3.54 -6.76
N VAL A 259 4.17 2.36 -7.27
CA VAL A 259 4.16 1.11 -6.50
C VAL A 259 5.52 0.92 -5.85
N THR A 260 5.51 0.64 -4.56
CA THR A 260 6.72 0.42 -3.75
C THR A 260 6.87 -1.05 -3.44
N SER A 261 8.10 -1.54 -3.59
CA SER A 261 8.44 -2.90 -3.19
C SER A 261 8.27 -3.10 -1.68
N ALA A 262 8.09 -4.35 -1.29
CA ALA A 262 7.83 -4.74 0.07
C ALA A 262 8.99 -4.45 1.02
N LEU A 263 8.68 -4.00 2.23
CA LEU A 263 9.62 -3.97 3.34
C LEU A 263 9.87 -5.37 3.89
N GLY A 264 8.84 -6.23 3.93
CA GLY A 264 8.94 -7.61 4.36
C GLY A 264 9.64 -8.46 3.30
N TYR A 265 8.85 -9.02 2.38
CA TYR A 265 9.33 -9.99 1.40
C TYR A 265 9.11 -9.52 -0.04
N PRO A 266 10.14 -8.99 -0.73
CA PRO A 266 10.03 -8.65 -2.15
C PRO A 266 9.78 -9.90 -3.02
N LEU A 267 8.87 -9.76 -3.99
CA LEU A 267 8.59 -10.76 -5.03
C LEU A 267 9.13 -10.32 -6.41
N GLY A 268 9.64 -9.09 -6.52
CA GLY A 268 10.40 -8.61 -7.67
C GLY A 268 11.90 -8.86 -7.57
N ASN A 269 12.68 -8.08 -8.31
CA ASN A 269 14.14 -8.08 -8.24
C ASN A 269 14.68 -7.06 -7.23
N ASP A 270 13.81 -6.18 -6.72
CA ASP A 270 14.16 -5.20 -5.72
C ASP A 270 14.49 -5.88 -4.38
N PRO A 271 15.45 -5.34 -3.60
CA PRO A 271 15.66 -5.76 -2.22
C PRO A 271 14.51 -5.25 -1.33
N SER A 272 14.43 -5.72 -0.08
CA SER A 272 13.52 -5.15 0.92
C SER A 272 13.85 -3.67 1.12
N GLY A 273 12.84 -2.83 1.34
CA GLY A 273 13.07 -1.40 1.45
C GLY A 273 11.81 -0.55 1.49
N TYR A 274 11.99 0.74 1.27
CA TYR A 274 10.96 1.77 1.34
C TYR A 274 11.30 2.95 0.41
N ARG A 275 10.40 3.90 0.26
CA ARG A 275 10.65 5.17 -0.44
C ARG A 275 10.79 6.33 0.53
N ILE A 276 11.78 7.18 0.26
CA ILE A 276 11.85 8.52 0.82
C ILE A 276 11.18 9.44 -0.19
N VAL A 277 10.24 10.25 0.26
CA VAL A 277 9.55 11.24 -0.57
C VAL A 277 9.91 12.63 -0.04
N ASN A 278 10.51 13.46 -0.87
CA ASN A 278 10.85 14.84 -0.54
C ASN A 278 9.81 15.77 -1.16
N VAL A 279 9.29 16.69 -0.34
CA VAL A 279 8.27 17.66 -0.73
C VAL A 279 8.83 19.07 -0.53
N ASN A 280 8.75 19.88 -1.58
CA ASN A 280 9.02 21.31 -1.54
C ASN A 280 7.91 22.09 -2.24
N ASP A 281 8.02 23.41 -2.28
CA ASP A 281 7.00 24.33 -2.82
C ASP A 281 6.64 24.11 -4.31
N SER A 282 7.36 23.26 -5.04
CA SER A 282 7.17 23.08 -6.48
C SER A 282 7.23 21.63 -6.97
N THR A 283 7.88 20.74 -6.21
CA THR A 283 8.09 19.37 -6.63
C THR A 283 7.87 18.40 -5.47
N LEU A 284 7.38 17.23 -5.85
CA LEU A 284 7.42 16.02 -5.06
C LEU A 284 8.33 15.03 -5.80
N ASP A 285 9.45 14.68 -5.16
CA ASP A 285 10.39 13.69 -5.70
C ASP A 285 10.49 12.50 -4.74
N HIS A 286 10.84 11.33 -5.26
CA HIS A 286 10.97 10.14 -4.44
C HIS A 286 12.08 9.21 -4.91
N ASN A 287 12.72 8.52 -3.97
CA ASN A 287 13.71 7.49 -4.26
C ASN A 287 13.47 6.25 -3.40
N TYR A 288 13.63 5.08 -4.01
CA TYR A 288 13.65 3.82 -3.26
C TYR A 288 14.98 3.66 -2.53
N LYS A 289 14.92 3.21 -1.28
CA LYS A 289 16.07 2.91 -0.43
C LYS A 289 15.91 1.49 0.11
N GLN A 290 16.94 0.68 -0.10
CA GLN A 290 17.03 -0.66 0.45
C GLN A 290 17.37 -0.60 1.95
N ILE A 291 16.91 -1.59 2.70
CA ILE A 291 17.35 -1.84 4.08
C ILE A 291 18.56 -2.78 4.13
#